data_AF-A0AAF1AG82-F1
#
_entry.id   AF-A0AAF1AG82-F1
#
_cell.length_a   1.000
_cell.length_b   1.000
_cell.length_c   1.000
_cell.angle_alpha   90.00
_cell.angle_beta   90.00
_cell.angle_gamma   90.00
#
_symmetry.space_group_name_H-M   'P 1'
#
loop_
_entity.id
_entity.type
_entity.pdbx_description
1 polymer ?
#
loop_
_entity_poly.entity_id
_entity_poly.type
_entity_poly.pdbx_seq_one_letter_code
_entity_poly.pdbx_strand_id
1 'polypeptide(L)'
;MPPPTRYARCGDLSIAYQVFGDGPHDLLIVPGYVWHIEQLWNEPGYHRMMRELTDFARVINYDKRGTGMSDPVPAAPSLDERMDDVLAVLDATGTERTTIFGISEGGPIGALFAATHPERTERLIIYGSFVCSLDRADGPGVERYADRWREIRADAEGRWGEGVNLAWAAPSIDTPTMRRAVGLWERLYMSPAMARANMKANFEIDIRPILSSISVPTLVLHRSGEAVPIEHGRYYADHIPGARIVELHGSDHWPFVGDVDAIVAEVEEFVTGVRGLPESETLLATVLFTDIVGSTERAASLGDATWRAVLEEHDEIVRRQLAAHGGREIKNLGDGFLAMFDRPARAVRSATNIASEAASLGISIRAGLHTGECEQRGDDVAGLAVHIGARIGALAAPDEVLVSGTVRDLVLGSGIDFADRGHHVLKGVPGEWHLFAVEGTSVPLPLADDRASSSLAERALYSTGRRAPAVGRAFNRIIRTSSRRKR
;
A
#
# COMPACT_ATOMS: atom_id res chain seq x y z
N MET A 1 5.63 -17.08 2.02
CA MET A 1 5.16 -17.62 3.32
C MET A 1 5.93 -16.90 4.41
N PRO A 2 5.31 -16.57 5.55
CA PRO A 2 6.00 -15.93 6.66
C PRO A 2 7.21 -16.76 7.12
N PRO A 3 8.32 -16.13 7.50
CA PRO A 3 9.47 -16.81 8.07
C PRO A 3 9.12 -17.44 9.42
N PRO A 4 9.78 -18.55 9.79
CA PRO A 4 9.51 -19.22 11.06
C PRO A 4 9.96 -18.38 12.25
N THR A 5 9.07 -18.21 13.24
CA THR A 5 9.40 -17.57 14.52
C THR A 5 10.33 -18.46 15.34
N ARG A 6 11.41 -17.87 15.83
CA ARG A 6 12.42 -18.49 16.72
C ARG A 6 12.53 -17.68 18.01
N TYR A 7 13.25 -18.21 18.99
CA TYR A 7 13.37 -17.58 20.30
C TYR A 7 14.84 -17.46 20.71
N ALA A 8 15.26 -16.25 21.05
CA ALA A 8 16.56 -15.94 21.65
C ALA A 8 16.41 -15.97 23.17
N ARG A 9 17.46 -16.42 23.88
CA ARG A 9 17.46 -16.45 25.34
C ARG A 9 18.03 -15.14 25.87
N CYS A 10 17.24 -14.40 26.65
CA CYS A 10 17.67 -13.20 27.33
C CYS A 10 17.46 -13.36 28.84
N GLY A 11 18.52 -13.80 29.55
CA GLY A 11 18.39 -14.27 30.93
C GLY A 11 17.39 -15.41 31.03
N ASP A 12 16.31 -15.19 31.79
CA ASP A 12 15.22 -16.17 31.95
C ASP A 12 14.08 -16.05 30.93
N LEU A 13 14.15 -15.05 30.05
CA LEU A 13 13.12 -14.74 29.07
C LEU A 13 13.45 -15.30 27.68
N SER A 14 12.40 -15.55 26.91
CA SER A 14 12.43 -15.95 25.51
C SER A 14 11.98 -14.77 24.65
N ILE A 15 12.89 -14.28 23.80
CA ILE A 15 12.64 -13.16 22.89
C ILE A 15 12.37 -13.70 21.49
N ALA A 16 11.14 -13.53 21.02
CA ALA A 16 10.72 -14.02 19.72
C ALA A 16 11.29 -13.16 18.59
N TYR A 17 11.87 -13.80 17.59
CA TYR A 17 12.47 -13.15 16.43
C TYR A 17 12.23 -13.94 15.14
N GLN A 18 12.33 -13.26 14.00
CA GLN A 18 12.40 -13.88 12.68
C GLN A 18 13.63 -13.39 11.92
N VAL A 19 14.11 -14.24 11.01
CA VAL A 19 15.21 -13.93 10.09
C VAL A 19 14.78 -14.32 8.69
N PHE A 20 15.01 -13.45 7.71
CA PHE A 20 14.66 -13.71 6.32
C PHE A 20 15.58 -12.91 5.38
N GLY A 21 15.71 -13.39 4.14
CA GLY A 21 16.74 -12.93 3.21
C GLY A 21 18.11 -13.58 3.48
N ASP A 22 18.98 -13.48 2.49
CA ASP A 22 20.36 -13.95 2.49
C ASP A 22 21.33 -12.91 1.92
N GLY A 23 20.89 -11.64 1.90
CA GLY A 23 21.70 -10.51 1.46
C GLY A 23 22.98 -10.32 2.29
N PRO A 24 24.00 -9.66 1.73
CA PRO A 24 25.33 -9.58 2.33
C PRO A 24 25.43 -8.66 3.56
N HIS A 25 24.40 -7.86 3.84
CA HIS A 25 24.34 -6.94 4.97
C HIS A 25 23.34 -7.41 6.02
N ASP A 26 23.71 -7.34 7.30
CA ASP A 26 22.76 -7.61 8.38
C ASP A 26 21.99 -6.33 8.75
N LEU A 27 20.66 -6.42 8.78
CA LEU A 27 19.77 -5.32 9.14
C LEU A 27 18.82 -5.76 10.27
N LEU A 28 19.02 -5.23 11.47
CA LEU A 28 18.11 -5.45 12.60
C LEU A 28 17.07 -4.35 12.68
N ILE A 29 15.80 -4.72 12.58
CA ILE A 29 14.66 -3.83 12.85
C ILE A 29 14.37 -3.80 14.34
N VAL A 30 14.50 -2.62 14.94
CA VAL A 30 14.09 -2.36 16.32
C VAL A 30 12.69 -1.74 16.28
N PRO A 31 11.66 -2.48 16.72
CA PRO A 31 10.28 -2.14 16.42
C PRO A 31 9.73 -0.97 17.26
N GLY A 32 8.73 -0.30 16.69
CA GLY A 32 7.96 0.75 17.36
C GLY A 32 6.91 0.25 18.36
N TYR A 33 6.03 1.16 18.78
CA TYR A 33 5.05 0.92 19.84
C TYR A 33 3.97 -0.12 19.49
N VAL A 34 3.66 -0.35 18.21
CA VAL A 34 2.73 -1.40 17.76
C VAL A 34 3.39 -2.15 16.63
N TRP A 35 3.90 -3.36 16.89
CA TRP A 35 4.64 -4.14 15.90
C TRP A 35 4.66 -5.62 16.25
N HIS A 36 4.04 -6.48 15.45
CA HIS A 36 3.95 -7.91 15.79
C HIS A 36 4.49 -8.77 14.64
N ILE A 37 5.57 -9.51 14.89
CA ILE A 37 6.31 -10.26 13.86
C ILE A 37 5.48 -11.34 13.15
N GLU A 38 4.37 -11.83 13.72
CA GLU A 38 3.49 -12.79 13.04
C GLU A 38 2.31 -12.11 12.34
N GLN A 39 1.70 -11.10 12.98
CA GLN A 39 0.45 -10.53 12.49
C GLN A 39 0.64 -9.53 11.37
N LEU A 40 1.76 -8.80 11.35
CA LEU A 40 2.03 -7.79 10.33
C LEU A 40 2.20 -8.39 8.92
N TRP A 41 2.50 -9.69 8.78
CA TRP A 41 2.52 -10.36 7.47
C TRP A 41 1.16 -10.38 6.75
N ASN A 42 0.06 -10.09 7.46
CA ASN A 42 -1.26 -9.91 6.85
C ASN A 42 -1.45 -8.52 6.22
N GLU A 43 -0.51 -7.60 6.42
CA GLU A 43 -0.53 -6.28 5.81
C GLU A 43 0.31 -6.25 4.52
N PRO A 44 -0.29 -5.98 3.34
CA PRO A 44 0.43 -6.02 2.07
C PRO A 44 1.65 -5.09 2.03
N GLY A 45 1.55 -3.89 2.60
CA GLY A 45 2.67 -2.96 2.63
C GLY A 45 3.85 -3.45 3.48
N TYR A 46 3.57 -4.17 4.58
CA TYR A 46 4.60 -4.79 5.40
C TYR A 46 5.29 -5.93 4.64
N HIS A 47 4.50 -6.79 3.98
CA HIS A 47 5.05 -7.87 3.15
C HIS A 47 5.95 -7.32 2.04
N ARG A 48 5.54 -6.21 1.40
CA ARG A 48 6.32 -5.52 0.36
C ARG A 48 7.63 -4.97 0.91
N MET A 49 7.57 -4.15 1.95
CA MET A 49 8.75 -3.57 2.59
C MET A 49 9.76 -4.65 3.01
N MET A 50 9.29 -5.70 3.68
CA MET A 50 10.16 -6.78 4.14
C MET A 50 10.81 -7.54 2.98
N ARG A 51 10.08 -7.79 1.89
CA ARG A 51 10.63 -8.41 0.68
C ARG A 51 11.70 -7.54 0.03
N GLU A 52 11.41 -6.25 -0.15
CA GLU A 52 12.36 -5.31 -0.75
C GLU A 52 13.65 -5.17 0.06
N LEU A 53 13.57 -5.12 1.39
CA LEU A 53 14.77 -5.11 2.24
C LEU A 53 15.62 -6.38 2.07
N THR A 54 15.03 -7.53 1.70
CA THR A 54 15.81 -8.75 1.45
C THR A 54 16.62 -8.73 0.17
N ASP A 55 16.35 -7.79 -0.75
CA ASP A 55 17.10 -7.68 -2.01
C ASP A 55 18.56 -7.29 -1.75
N PHE A 56 18.85 -6.65 -0.61
CA PHE A 56 20.22 -6.24 -0.22
C PHE A 56 20.63 -6.62 1.20
N ALA A 57 19.74 -7.12 2.05
CA ALA A 57 20.05 -7.45 3.43
C ALA A 57 19.48 -8.81 3.90
N ARG A 58 20.17 -9.44 4.85
CA ARG A 58 19.58 -10.41 5.77
C ARG A 58 18.88 -9.63 6.88
N VAL A 59 17.56 -9.66 6.85
CA VAL A 59 16.70 -8.88 7.75
C VAL A 59 16.39 -9.69 9.00
N ILE A 60 16.57 -9.05 10.15
CA ILE A 60 16.26 -9.59 11.48
C ILE A 60 15.21 -8.66 12.09
N ASN A 61 14.13 -9.21 12.62
CA ASN A 61 13.17 -8.47 13.43
C ASN A 61 12.75 -9.29 14.65
N TYR A 62 12.23 -8.62 15.67
CA TYR A 62 11.85 -9.28 16.91
C TYR A 62 10.67 -8.58 17.57
N ASP A 63 9.99 -9.29 18.47
CA ASP A 63 9.04 -8.68 19.40
C ASP A 63 9.79 -8.38 20.70
N LYS A 64 9.66 -7.16 21.24
CA LYS A 64 10.32 -6.78 22.50
C LYS A 64 9.78 -7.62 23.66
N ARG A 65 10.56 -7.82 24.74
CA ARG A 65 10.04 -8.50 25.93
C ARG A 65 8.73 -7.85 26.40
N GLY A 66 7.76 -8.66 26.82
CA GLY A 66 6.43 -8.16 27.19
C GLY A 66 5.47 -7.90 26.04
N THR A 67 5.89 -8.12 24.79
CA THR A 67 5.10 -7.81 23.60
C THR A 67 5.14 -8.95 22.58
N GLY A 68 4.10 -9.01 21.74
CA GLY A 68 3.91 -9.99 20.68
C GLY A 68 4.11 -11.42 21.16
N MET A 69 5.03 -12.12 20.52
CA MET A 69 5.36 -13.52 20.79
C MET A 69 6.45 -13.69 21.85
N SER A 70 7.05 -12.62 22.37
CA SER A 70 8.05 -12.69 23.44
C SER A 70 7.41 -12.93 24.81
N ASP A 71 8.19 -13.47 25.75
CA ASP A 71 7.69 -13.76 27.09
C ASP A 71 7.10 -12.50 27.77
N PRO A 72 5.96 -12.63 28.49
CA PRO A 72 5.35 -11.52 29.19
C PRO A 72 6.21 -11.08 30.38
N VAL A 73 6.18 -9.78 30.68
CA VAL A 73 6.86 -9.19 31.85
C VAL A 73 5.87 -8.45 32.75
N PRO A 74 6.16 -8.31 34.05
CA PRO A 74 5.21 -7.72 35.01
C PRO A 74 5.12 -6.19 34.94
N ALA A 75 6.10 -5.52 34.34
CA ALA A 75 6.19 -4.07 34.22
C ALA A 75 6.80 -3.66 32.88
N ALA A 76 6.68 -2.39 32.52
CA ALA A 76 7.34 -1.87 31.32
C ALA A 76 8.86 -2.02 31.45
N PRO A 77 9.54 -2.63 30.46
CA PRO A 77 11.00 -2.73 30.46
C PRO A 77 11.66 -1.36 30.37
N SER A 78 12.74 -1.18 31.13
CA SER A 78 13.67 -0.07 30.97
C SER A 78 14.36 -0.09 29.59
N LEU A 79 14.98 1.03 29.20
CA LEU A 79 15.77 1.07 27.96
C LEU A 79 16.93 0.06 27.99
N ASP A 80 17.59 -0.12 29.13
CA ASP A 80 18.68 -1.08 29.29
C ASP A 80 18.19 -2.52 29.09
N GLU A 81 17.06 -2.89 29.70
CA GLU A 81 16.45 -4.20 29.47
C GLU A 81 16.04 -4.41 28.00
N ARG A 82 15.61 -3.36 27.29
CA ARG A 82 15.29 -3.44 25.86
C ARG A 82 16.54 -3.58 25.00
N MET A 83 17.70 -3.07 25.44
CA MET A 83 18.99 -3.32 24.79
C MET A 83 19.46 -4.76 24.97
N ASP A 84 19.23 -5.35 26.14
CA ASP A 84 19.54 -6.77 26.37
C ASP A 84 18.79 -7.67 25.37
N ASP A 85 17.55 -7.32 25.01
CA ASP A 85 16.80 -8.03 23.96
C ASP A 85 17.52 -7.96 22.61
N VAL A 86 18.04 -6.79 22.25
CA VAL A 86 18.82 -6.60 21.01
C VAL A 86 20.05 -7.49 21.02
N LEU A 87 20.84 -7.46 22.10
CA LEU A 87 22.04 -8.30 22.24
C LEU A 87 21.69 -9.79 22.12
N ALA A 88 20.65 -10.24 22.83
CA ALA A 88 20.22 -11.63 22.81
C ALA A 88 19.84 -12.09 21.38
N VAL A 89 19.13 -11.26 20.62
CA VAL A 89 18.75 -11.56 19.24
C VAL A 89 19.95 -11.57 18.31
N LEU A 90 20.88 -10.62 18.44
CA LEU A 90 22.11 -10.61 17.65
C LEU A 90 22.96 -11.85 17.91
N ASP A 91 23.13 -12.24 19.17
CA ASP A 91 23.91 -13.42 19.54
C ASP A 91 23.23 -14.71 19.05
N ALA A 92 21.90 -14.82 19.20
CA ALA A 92 21.14 -15.99 18.73
C ALA A 92 21.15 -16.15 17.20
N THR A 93 21.36 -15.07 16.46
CA THR A 93 21.44 -15.06 14.99
C THR A 93 22.87 -15.15 14.46
N GLY A 94 23.88 -15.21 15.35
CA GLY A 94 25.30 -15.22 14.98
C GLY A 94 25.78 -13.90 14.38
N THR A 95 25.11 -12.79 14.71
CA THR A 95 25.36 -11.47 14.12
C THR A 95 26.34 -10.70 15.01
N GLU A 96 27.58 -10.56 14.55
CA GLU A 96 28.62 -9.83 15.28
C GLU A 96 28.39 -8.31 15.23
N ARG A 97 28.01 -7.79 14.06
CA ARG A 97 27.78 -6.35 13.83
C ARG A 97 26.68 -6.16 12.79
N THR A 98 25.80 -5.18 12.97
CA THR A 98 24.64 -4.98 12.08
C THR A 98 24.29 -3.51 11.90
N THR A 99 23.56 -3.19 10.83
CA THR A 99 22.82 -1.93 10.75
C THR A 99 21.57 -2.00 11.62
N ILE A 100 21.41 -1.05 12.53
CA ILE A 100 20.24 -0.93 13.41
C ILE A 100 19.22 -0.01 12.74
N PHE A 101 18.01 -0.51 12.50
CA PHE A 101 16.89 0.27 11.96
C PHE A 101 15.83 0.49 13.04
N GLY A 102 15.95 1.60 13.76
CA GLY A 102 15.05 2.01 14.83
C GLY A 102 13.84 2.77 14.32
N ILE A 103 12.65 2.19 14.49
CA ILE A 103 11.37 2.76 14.02
C ILE A 103 10.60 3.30 15.22
N SER A 104 10.24 4.58 15.22
CA SER A 104 9.42 5.19 16.29
C SER A 104 10.09 5.02 17.67
N GLU A 105 9.45 4.35 18.63
CA GLU A 105 10.03 3.91 19.92
C GLU A 105 11.37 3.16 19.77
N GLY A 106 11.58 2.45 18.65
CA GLY A 106 12.84 1.78 18.36
C GLY A 106 14.01 2.73 18.12
N GLY A 107 13.76 4.00 17.81
CA GLY A 107 14.82 5.01 17.64
C GLY A 107 15.61 5.26 18.92
N PRO A 108 15.00 5.61 20.07
CA PRO A 108 15.71 5.70 21.35
C PRO A 108 16.47 4.44 21.76
N ILE A 109 15.88 3.27 21.53
CA ILE A 109 16.52 1.99 21.84
C ILE A 109 17.76 1.81 20.96
N GLY A 110 17.63 2.03 19.65
CA GLY A 110 18.73 1.92 18.69
C GLY A 110 19.81 2.97 18.91
N ALA A 111 19.45 4.20 19.27
CA ALA A 111 20.38 5.28 19.58
C ALA A 111 21.20 4.99 20.85
N LEU A 112 20.54 4.49 21.92
CA LEU A 112 21.23 4.05 23.12
C LEU A 112 22.16 2.88 22.82
N PHE A 113 21.69 1.88 22.08
CA PHE A 113 22.50 0.73 21.67
C PHE A 113 23.73 1.14 20.84
N ALA A 114 23.56 2.06 19.88
CA ALA A 114 24.66 2.56 19.06
C ALA A 114 25.70 3.36 19.87
N ALA A 115 25.25 4.04 20.93
CA ALA A 115 26.13 4.78 21.84
C ALA A 115 26.92 3.86 22.78
N THR A 116 26.30 2.78 23.27
CA THR A 116 26.89 1.87 24.27
C THR A 116 27.63 0.68 23.65
N HIS A 117 27.24 0.26 22.44
CA HIS A 117 27.79 -0.87 21.70
C HIS A 117 28.18 -0.48 20.26
N PRO A 118 29.08 0.51 20.06
CA PRO A 118 29.54 0.90 18.72
C PRO A 118 30.27 -0.25 18.00
N GLU A 119 30.86 -1.19 18.74
CA GLU A 119 31.49 -2.40 18.19
C GLU A 119 30.47 -3.39 17.60
N ARG A 120 29.23 -3.39 18.10
CA ARG A 120 28.11 -4.22 17.59
C ARG A 120 27.26 -3.49 16.55
N THR A 121 27.51 -2.20 16.33
CA THR A 121 26.71 -1.34 15.45
C THR A 121 27.50 -0.93 14.21
N GLU A 122 27.02 -1.30 13.03
CA GLU A 122 27.61 -0.89 11.75
C GLU A 122 27.18 0.51 11.35
N ARG A 123 25.87 0.74 11.36
CA ARG A 123 25.19 1.99 11.03
C ARG A 123 23.92 2.09 11.88
N LEU A 124 23.40 3.31 12.04
CA LEU A 124 22.12 3.59 12.70
C LEU A 124 21.17 4.25 11.70
N ILE A 125 19.97 3.70 11.57
CA ILE A 125 18.86 4.31 10.83
C ILE A 125 17.74 4.60 11.83
N ILE A 126 17.28 5.84 11.84
CA ILE A 126 16.20 6.32 12.70
C ILE A 126 15.04 6.72 11.81
N TYR A 127 13.86 6.13 12.01
CA TYR A 127 12.66 6.50 11.25
C TYR A 127 11.55 7.01 12.16
N GLY A 128 11.05 8.23 11.86
CA GLY A 128 9.86 8.82 12.49
C GLY A 128 9.91 8.78 14.02
N SER A 129 11.05 9.14 14.62
CA SER A 129 11.33 8.88 16.04
C SER A 129 11.43 10.15 16.88
N PHE A 130 11.47 9.99 18.20
CA PHE A 130 11.54 11.06 19.18
C PHE A 130 12.78 10.92 20.06
N VAL A 131 13.31 12.04 20.58
CA VAL A 131 14.50 12.10 21.43
C VAL A 131 14.18 12.28 22.91
N CYS A 132 12.96 12.71 23.21
CA CYS A 132 12.43 12.86 24.56
C CYS A 132 10.90 12.76 24.52
N SER A 133 10.27 12.84 25.69
CA SER A 133 8.81 12.96 25.80
C SER A 133 8.25 14.02 24.84
N LEU A 134 7.19 13.64 24.11
CA LEU A 134 6.55 14.46 23.07
C LEU A 134 5.66 15.58 23.64
N ASP A 135 5.39 15.56 24.95
CA ASP A 135 4.67 16.61 25.68
C ASP A 135 5.57 17.41 26.63
N ARG A 136 6.90 17.22 26.58
CA ARG A 136 7.85 18.00 27.38
C ARG A 136 7.85 19.45 26.89
N ALA A 137 7.62 20.40 27.80
CA ALA A 137 7.47 21.83 27.45
C ALA A 137 8.69 22.44 26.73
N ASP A 138 9.86 21.85 26.91
CA ASP A 138 11.14 22.20 26.29
C ASP A 138 11.65 21.06 25.39
N GLY A 139 10.73 20.26 24.85
CA GLY A 139 10.96 19.27 23.80
C GLY A 139 10.84 19.87 22.39
N PRO A 140 11.48 19.27 21.37
CA PRO A 140 11.38 19.72 19.98
C PRO A 140 9.92 19.71 19.47
N GLY A 141 9.47 20.81 18.85
CA GLY A 141 8.15 20.87 18.19
C GLY A 141 6.93 20.80 19.13
N VAL A 142 7.12 20.82 20.45
CA VAL A 142 6.03 20.63 21.43
C VAL A 142 4.89 21.64 21.29
N GLU A 143 5.20 22.91 21.01
CA GLU A 143 4.20 23.99 20.90
C GLU A 143 3.14 23.71 19.82
N ARG A 144 3.50 22.95 18.78
CA ARG A 144 2.62 22.66 17.64
C ARG A 144 1.83 21.36 17.80
N TYR A 145 2.31 20.41 18.60
CA TYR A 145 1.78 19.04 18.63
C TYR A 145 1.37 18.55 20.03
N ALA A 146 1.55 19.34 21.10
CA ALA A 146 1.26 18.93 22.47
C ALA A 146 -0.19 18.44 22.68
N ASP A 147 -1.19 19.12 22.11
CA ASP A 147 -2.60 18.71 22.22
C ASP A 147 -2.84 17.34 21.59
N ARG A 148 -2.32 17.15 20.36
CA ARG A 148 -2.42 15.88 19.63
C ARG A 148 -1.77 14.74 20.41
N TRP A 149 -0.59 14.96 20.99
CA TRP A 149 0.11 13.91 21.76
C TRP A 149 -0.58 13.57 23.07
N ARG A 150 -1.19 14.55 23.73
CA ARG A 150 -2.06 14.31 24.89
C ARG A 150 -3.27 13.45 24.52
N GLU A 151 -3.86 13.68 23.35
CA GLU A 151 -4.95 12.85 22.83
C GLU A 151 -4.49 11.42 22.50
N ILE A 152 -3.38 11.26 21.77
CA ILE A 152 -2.80 9.94 21.45
C ILE A 152 -2.50 9.14 22.73
N ARG A 153 -1.92 9.79 23.74
CA ARG A 153 -1.68 9.17 25.05
C ARG A 153 -3.00 8.71 25.69
N ALA A 154 -4.00 9.59 25.73
CA ALA A 154 -5.30 9.27 26.32
C ALA A 154 -6.01 8.11 25.60
N ASP A 155 -5.95 8.07 24.28
CA ASP A 155 -6.49 6.98 23.46
C ASP A 155 -5.76 5.65 23.74
N ALA A 156 -4.42 5.68 23.80
CA ALA A 156 -3.64 4.50 24.17
C ALA A 156 -3.97 4.01 25.59
N GLU A 157 -4.33 4.90 26.51
CA GLU A 157 -4.69 4.57 27.89
C GLU A 157 -6.11 4.01 28.05
N GLY A 158 -7.08 4.61 27.34
CA GLY A 158 -8.51 4.35 27.53
C GLY A 158 -9.16 3.44 26.50
N ARG A 159 -8.57 3.30 25.31
CA ARG A 159 -9.24 2.74 24.12
C ARG A 159 -8.41 1.69 23.39
N TRP A 160 -7.47 1.07 24.10
CA TRP A 160 -6.64 -0.01 23.58
C TRP A 160 -7.49 -1.18 23.07
N GLY A 161 -7.23 -1.62 21.84
CA GLY A 161 -7.99 -2.67 21.16
C GLY A 161 -9.13 -2.14 20.30
N GLU A 162 -9.46 -0.85 20.34
CA GLU A 162 -10.48 -0.27 19.46
C GLU A 162 -9.93 0.09 18.07
N GLY A 163 -8.62 -0.02 17.86
CA GLY A 163 -7.95 0.37 16.61
C GLY A 163 -7.90 1.87 16.37
N VAL A 164 -8.05 2.66 17.45
CA VAL A 164 -8.04 4.12 17.40
C VAL A 164 -6.66 4.68 17.08
N ASN A 165 -5.60 3.92 17.38
CA ASN A 165 -4.24 4.31 17.05
C ASN A 165 -3.99 4.41 15.53
N LEU A 166 -4.85 3.80 14.71
CA LEU A 166 -4.74 3.92 13.26
C LEU A 166 -4.81 5.37 12.78
N ALA A 167 -5.60 6.22 13.46
CA ALA A 167 -5.79 7.61 13.07
C ALA A 167 -4.48 8.43 13.06
N TRP A 168 -3.52 8.06 13.91
CA TRP A 168 -2.20 8.70 13.92
C TRP A 168 -1.10 7.81 13.32
N ALA A 169 -1.27 6.49 13.37
CA ALA A 169 -0.27 5.54 12.87
C ALA A 169 -0.27 5.44 11.33
N ALA A 170 -1.45 5.42 10.70
CA ALA A 170 -1.59 5.35 9.25
C ALA A 170 -2.91 5.99 8.77
N PRO A 171 -3.05 7.33 8.90
CA PRO A 171 -4.27 8.06 8.51
C PRO A 171 -4.70 7.85 7.05
N SER A 172 -3.80 7.53 6.12
CA SER A 172 -4.16 7.35 4.70
C SER A 172 -5.05 6.13 4.43
N ILE A 173 -5.03 5.14 5.33
CA ILE A 173 -5.82 3.91 5.23
C ILE A 173 -6.87 3.78 6.34
N ASP A 174 -7.17 4.90 7.02
CA ASP A 174 -8.07 4.95 8.16
C ASP A 174 -9.54 4.75 7.74
N THR A 175 -9.94 3.48 7.69
CA THR A 175 -11.31 3.04 7.39
C THR A 175 -11.89 2.24 8.55
N PRO A 176 -13.23 2.15 8.69
CA PRO A 176 -13.85 1.31 9.73
C PRO A 176 -13.41 -0.16 9.68
N THR A 177 -13.08 -0.68 8.50
CA THR A 177 -12.54 -2.04 8.35
C THR A 177 -11.12 -2.15 8.85
N MET A 178 -10.26 -1.19 8.49
CA MET A 178 -8.87 -1.20 8.95
C MET A 178 -8.78 -0.96 10.46
N ARG A 179 -9.59 -0.07 11.04
CA ARG A 179 -9.69 0.10 12.50
C ARG A 179 -10.01 -1.21 13.22
N ARG A 180 -10.91 -2.05 12.68
CA ARG A 180 -11.19 -3.36 13.28
C ARG A 180 -9.99 -4.30 13.22
N ALA A 181 -9.22 -4.29 12.12
CA ALA A 181 -8.01 -5.09 11.97
C ALA A 181 -6.92 -4.61 12.93
N VAL A 182 -6.65 -3.31 13.00
CA VAL A 182 -5.69 -2.73 13.95
C VAL A 182 -6.08 -3.00 15.39
N GLY A 183 -7.38 -2.90 15.74
CA GLY A 183 -7.84 -3.26 17.08
C GLY A 183 -7.58 -4.74 17.44
N LEU A 184 -7.60 -5.64 16.45
CA LEU A 184 -7.15 -7.03 16.66
C LEU A 184 -5.64 -7.09 16.88
N TRP A 185 -4.85 -6.40 16.08
CA TRP A 185 -3.39 -6.37 16.24
C TRP A 185 -2.97 -5.79 17.59
N GLU A 186 -3.59 -4.71 18.05
CA GLU A 186 -3.36 -4.12 19.38
C GLU A 186 -3.53 -5.16 20.50
N ARG A 187 -4.61 -5.95 20.45
CA ARG A 187 -4.90 -6.99 21.45
C ARG A 187 -3.96 -8.19 21.36
N LEU A 188 -3.48 -8.53 20.17
CA LEU A 188 -2.52 -9.61 19.96
C LEU A 188 -1.10 -9.19 20.35
N TYR A 189 -0.77 -7.91 20.16
CA TYR A 189 0.56 -7.40 20.45
C TYR A 189 0.81 -7.23 21.95
N MET A 190 -0.12 -6.65 22.72
CA MET A 190 0.03 -6.60 24.17
C MET A 190 -1.29 -6.39 24.90
N SER A 191 -1.30 -6.77 26.19
CA SER A 191 -2.44 -6.52 27.06
C SER A 191 -2.66 -5.01 27.31
N PRO A 192 -3.89 -4.55 27.62
CA PRO A 192 -4.13 -3.14 27.92
C PRO A 192 -3.28 -2.56 29.07
N ALA A 193 -2.95 -3.38 30.08
CA ALA A 193 -2.09 -2.95 31.17
C ALA A 193 -0.65 -2.73 30.71
N MET A 194 -0.14 -3.62 29.85
CA MET A 194 1.19 -3.51 29.27
C MET A 194 1.28 -2.37 28.25
N ALA A 195 0.22 -2.12 27.48
CA ALA A 195 0.14 -0.96 26.59
C ALA A 195 0.28 0.35 27.37
N ARG A 196 -0.52 0.54 28.42
CA ARG A 196 -0.39 1.71 29.32
C ARG A 196 1.01 1.85 29.91
N ALA A 197 1.58 0.74 30.38
CA ALA A 197 2.91 0.76 30.99
C ALA A 197 3.99 1.16 29.96
N ASN A 198 3.98 0.58 28.76
CA ASN A 198 4.92 0.94 27.69
C ASN A 198 4.72 2.37 27.20
N MET A 199 3.48 2.82 27.04
CA MET A 199 3.21 4.20 26.65
C MET A 199 3.77 5.16 27.68
N LYS A 200 3.48 4.94 28.97
CA LYS A 200 4.05 5.75 30.06
C LYS A 200 5.58 5.77 30.01
N ALA A 201 6.22 4.61 29.88
CA ALA A 201 7.68 4.51 29.80
C ALA A 201 8.24 5.28 28.60
N ASN A 202 7.57 5.26 27.44
CA ASN A 202 8.02 6.01 26.26
C ASN A 202 8.01 7.53 26.48
N PHE A 203 7.04 8.02 27.24
CA PHE A 203 7.00 9.44 27.64
C PHE A 203 7.95 9.78 28.80
N GLU A 204 8.66 8.82 29.37
CA GLU A 204 9.74 9.08 30.35
C GLU A 204 11.12 9.07 29.69
N ILE A 205 11.22 8.69 28.41
CA ILE A 205 12.47 8.66 27.65
C ILE A 205 13.02 10.08 27.48
N ASP A 206 14.34 10.20 27.68
CA ASP A 206 15.13 11.35 27.28
C ASP A 206 16.56 10.90 26.93
N ILE A 207 16.87 10.82 25.65
CA ILE A 207 18.17 10.36 25.12
C ILE A 207 19.04 11.53 24.63
N ARG A 208 18.57 12.77 24.75
CA ARG A 208 19.33 13.94 24.26
C ARG A 208 20.76 14.01 24.84
N PRO A 209 21.01 13.64 26.11
CA PRO A 209 22.36 13.63 26.67
C PRO A 209 23.34 12.67 25.96
N ILE A 210 22.85 11.62 25.29
CA ILE A 210 23.71 10.59 24.68
C ILE A 210 23.93 10.77 23.18
N LEU A 211 23.20 11.65 22.50
CA LEU A 211 23.26 11.74 21.03
C LEU A 211 24.68 12.08 20.54
N SER A 212 25.38 12.95 21.26
CA SER A 212 26.75 13.36 20.92
C SER A 212 27.80 12.26 21.07
N SER A 213 27.51 11.16 21.77
CA SER A 213 28.43 10.03 21.91
C SER A 213 28.25 8.97 20.82
N ILE A 214 27.23 9.06 19.97
CA ILE A 214 27.02 8.13 18.86
C ILE A 214 28.07 8.43 17.78
N SER A 215 28.94 7.46 17.51
CA SER A 215 30.05 7.61 16.56
C SER A 215 29.88 6.87 15.24
N VAL A 216 28.81 6.08 15.09
CA VAL A 216 28.52 5.31 13.87
C VAL A 216 27.81 6.18 12.83
N PRO A 217 27.95 5.89 11.52
CA PRO A 217 27.19 6.58 10.49
C PRO A 217 25.69 6.49 10.79
N THR A 218 25.01 7.64 10.73
CA THR A 218 23.59 7.74 11.09
C THR A 218 22.76 8.37 9.97
N LEU A 219 21.66 7.71 9.62
CA LEU A 219 20.63 8.24 8.73
C LEU A 219 19.34 8.46 9.52
N VAL A 220 18.75 9.64 9.38
CA VAL A 220 17.43 9.98 9.93
C VAL A 220 16.45 10.11 8.78
N LEU A 221 15.40 9.31 8.81
CA LEU A 221 14.27 9.35 7.89
C LEU A 221 13.06 9.89 8.64
N HIS A 222 12.38 10.90 8.11
CA HIS A 222 11.22 11.47 8.80
C HIS A 222 10.18 11.93 7.80
N ARG A 223 8.92 11.53 7.96
CA ARG A 223 7.84 12.00 7.10
C ARG A 223 7.29 13.33 7.60
N SER A 224 7.33 14.34 6.75
CA SER A 224 6.95 15.72 7.13
C SER A 224 5.52 15.89 7.67
N GLY A 225 4.59 15.01 7.30
CA GLY A 225 3.19 15.06 7.73
C GLY A 225 2.80 14.08 8.84
N GLU A 226 3.73 13.30 9.38
CA GLU A 226 3.40 12.23 10.34
C GLU A 226 3.07 12.76 11.76
N ALA A 227 2.68 11.84 12.65
CA ALA A 227 2.29 12.19 14.02
C ALA A 227 3.46 12.73 14.86
N VAL A 228 4.67 12.19 14.66
CA VAL A 228 5.89 12.63 15.36
C VAL A 228 6.39 13.93 14.74
N PRO A 229 6.60 15.00 15.52
CA PRO A 229 7.09 16.27 15.02
C PRO A 229 8.45 16.09 14.32
N ILE A 230 8.58 16.67 13.13
CA ILE A 230 9.83 16.62 12.34
C ILE A 230 11.02 17.24 13.07
N GLU A 231 10.74 18.14 14.02
CA GLU A 231 11.72 18.76 14.89
C GLU A 231 12.50 17.72 15.72
N HIS A 232 11.92 16.55 16.02
CA HIS A 232 12.67 15.46 16.65
C HIS A 232 13.67 14.81 15.69
N GLY A 233 13.28 14.56 14.43
CA GLY A 233 14.19 14.05 13.40
C GLY A 233 15.34 15.02 13.15
N ARG A 234 15.05 16.33 13.06
CA ARG A 234 16.08 17.37 12.94
C ARG A 234 16.99 17.41 14.17
N TYR A 235 16.44 17.26 15.37
CA TYR A 235 17.22 17.21 16.59
C TYR A 235 18.24 16.04 16.57
N TYR A 236 17.83 14.85 16.12
CA TYR A 236 18.76 13.73 15.92
C TYR A 236 19.91 14.13 14.98
N ALA A 237 19.59 14.69 13.81
CA ALA A 237 20.59 15.06 12.81
C ALA A 237 21.56 16.15 13.30
N ASP A 238 21.04 17.13 14.06
CA ASP A 238 21.84 18.24 14.58
C ASP A 238 22.78 17.82 15.73
N HIS A 239 22.44 16.77 16.48
CA HIS A 239 23.15 16.38 17.71
C HIS A 239 23.91 15.06 17.63
N ILE A 240 23.72 14.27 16.56
CA ILE A 240 24.54 13.09 16.26
C ILE A 240 25.64 13.50 15.26
N PRO A 241 26.94 13.34 15.60
CA PRO A 241 28.04 13.66 14.69
C PRO A 241 27.92 12.94 13.34
N GLY A 242 27.86 13.72 12.25
CA GLY A 242 27.83 13.20 10.89
C GLY A 242 26.50 12.58 10.46
N ALA A 243 25.42 12.75 11.24
CA ALA A 243 24.10 12.29 10.84
C ALA A 243 23.55 13.09 9.65
N ARG A 244 22.85 12.39 8.75
CA ARG A 244 22.09 12.99 7.63
C ARG A 244 20.60 12.81 7.88
N ILE A 245 19.81 13.84 7.64
CA ILE A 245 18.34 13.73 7.58
C ILE A 245 17.83 13.72 6.14
N VAL A 246 16.83 12.88 5.89
CA VAL A 246 16.00 12.90 4.69
C VAL A 246 14.56 13.11 5.13
N GLU A 247 14.00 14.25 4.71
CA GLU A 247 12.59 14.55 4.93
C GLU A 247 11.78 13.95 3.77
N LEU A 248 10.91 13.01 4.12
CA LEU A 248 10.05 12.29 3.18
C LEU A 248 8.67 12.94 3.12
N HIS A 249 7.99 12.74 1.99
CA HIS A 249 6.59 13.10 1.84
C HIS A 249 5.69 12.02 2.47
N GLY A 250 4.53 12.44 2.97
CA GLY A 250 3.52 11.55 3.55
C GLY A 250 3.16 11.89 4.99
N SER A 251 2.05 11.31 5.44
CA SER A 251 1.50 11.50 6.79
C SER A 251 1.41 10.22 7.62
N ASP A 252 1.71 9.07 7.02
CA ASP A 252 1.65 7.79 7.73
C ASP A 252 2.92 7.58 8.55
N HIS A 253 2.74 7.23 9.81
CA HIS A 253 3.82 6.94 10.74
C HIS A 253 4.31 5.49 10.61
N TRP A 254 3.51 4.55 10.11
CA TRP A 254 4.02 3.24 9.75
C TRP A 254 4.86 3.30 8.48
N PRO A 255 6.12 2.81 8.50
CA PRO A 255 7.00 2.87 7.33
C PRO A 255 6.54 1.95 6.19
N PHE A 256 5.70 0.96 6.51
CA PHE A 256 5.12 0.03 5.56
C PHE A 256 3.78 0.49 4.97
N VAL A 257 3.35 1.74 5.21
CA VAL A 257 2.16 2.35 4.59
C VAL A 257 2.58 3.62 3.86
N GLY A 258 1.90 3.98 2.77
CA GLY A 258 2.22 5.15 1.95
C GLY A 258 3.36 4.87 0.98
N ASP A 259 4.27 5.83 0.82
CA ASP A 259 5.45 5.71 -0.03
C ASP A 259 6.53 4.85 0.66
N VAL A 260 6.40 3.54 0.52
CA VAL A 260 7.34 2.54 1.04
C VAL A 260 8.65 2.56 0.25
N ASP A 261 8.56 2.77 -1.06
CA ASP A 261 9.68 2.71 -2.00
C ASP A 261 10.71 3.79 -1.68
N ALA A 262 10.26 5.01 -1.37
CA ALA A 262 11.15 6.09 -0.95
C ALA A 262 11.91 5.76 0.35
N ILE A 263 11.29 5.03 1.28
CA ILE A 263 11.96 4.60 2.53
C ILE A 263 13.00 3.53 2.21
N VAL A 264 12.60 2.49 1.49
CA VAL A 264 13.49 1.37 1.12
C VAL A 264 14.69 1.89 0.31
N ALA A 265 14.48 2.78 -0.66
CA ALA A 265 15.55 3.31 -1.48
C ALA A 265 16.62 4.07 -0.66
N GLU A 266 16.21 4.88 0.31
CA GLU A 266 17.18 5.57 1.20
C GLU A 266 17.89 4.60 2.16
N VAL A 267 17.19 3.55 2.62
CA VAL A 267 17.80 2.48 3.42
C VAL A 267 18.82 1.70 2.60
N GLU A 268 18.48 1.30 1.37
CA GLU A 268 19.36 0.59 0.45
C GLU A 268 20.60 1.42 0.14
N GLU A 269 20.44 2.68 -0.27
CA GLU A 269 21.55 3.57 -0.59
C GLU A 269 22.50 3.72 0.61
N PHE A 270 21.94 3.84 1.82
CA PHE A 270 22.74 4.00 3.03
C PHE A 270 23.45 2.73 3.49
N VAL A 271 22.81 1.56 3.32
CA VAL A 271 23.39 0.26 3.69
C VAL A 271 24.45 -0.18 2.68
N THR A 272 24.16 -0.06 1.38
CA THR A 272 24.99 -0.61 0.31
C THR A 272 25.99 0.41 -0.26
N GLY A 273 25.72 1.71 -0.12
CA GLY A 273 26.45 2.78 -0.79
C GLY A 273 26.11 2.95 -2.28
N VAL A 274 25.16 2.16 -2.81
CA VAL A 274 24.68 2.23 -4.18
C VAL A 274 23.21 2.62 -4.15
N ARG A 275 22.85 3.69 -4.86
CA ARG A 275 21.45 4.01 -5.07
C ARG A 275 20.89 2.99 -6.06
N GLY A 276 20.05 2.06 -5.60
CA GLY A 276 19.17 1.31 -6.47
C GLY A 276 18.39 2.33 -7.29
N LEU A 277 18.61 2.38 -8.61
CA LEU A 277 17.68 3.10 -9.46
C LEU A 277 16.34 2.40 -9.23
N PRO A 278 15.25 3.10 -8.86
CA PRO A 278 13.97 2.45 -8.75
C PRO A 278 13.74 1.77 -10.10
N GLU A 279 13.72 0.44 -10.11
CA GLU A 279 13.15 -0.29 -11.23
C GLU A 279 11.72 0.22 -11.27
N SER A 280 11.43 1.17 -12.17
CA SER A 280 10.05 1.51 -12.49
C SER A 280 9.38 0.17 -12.73
N GLU A 281 8.33 -0.18 -11.97
CA GLU A 281 7.63 -1.45 -12.19
C GLU A 281 7.19 -1.46 -13.65
N THR A 282 7.96 -2.16 -14.49
CA THR A 282 7.66 -2.33 -15.90
C THR A 282 6.60 -3.41 -15.93
N LEU A 283 5.37 -2.99 -16.13
CA LEU A 283 4.24 -3.90 -16.21
C LEU A 283 3.78 -4.00 -17.65
N LEU A 284 3.52 -5.23 -18.10
CA LEU A 284 2.90 -5.48 -19.38
C LEU A 284 1.41 -5.13 -19.26
N ALA A 285 0.97 -4.08 -19.96
CA ALA A 285 -0.41 -3.62 -19.92
C ALA A 285 -0.93 -3.25 -21.31
N THR A 286 -2.27 -3.22 -21.43
CA THR A 286 -2.95 -2.67 -22.60
C THR A 286 -3.39 -1.24 -22.30
N VAL A 287 -2.88 -0.28 -23.06
CA VAL A 287 -3.31 1.12 -22.99
C VAL A 287 -4.44 1.37 -23.98
N LEU A 288 -5.45 2.11 -23.53
CA LEU A 288 -6.56 2.60 -24.34
C LEU A 288 -6.50 4.13 -24.35
N PHE A 289 -6.48 4.68 -25.56
CA PHE A 289 -6.70 6.10 -25.82
C PHE A 289 -8.06 6.29 -26.48
N THR A 290 -8.85 7.23 -25.98
CA THR A 290 -10.08 7.70 -26.63
C THR A 290 -9.99 9.20 -26.87
N ASP A 291 -10.69 9.68 -27.90
CA ASP A 291 -10.75 11.09 -28.27
C ASP A 291 -12.06 11.39 -29.01
N ILE A 292 -12.75 12.48 -28.66
CA ILE A 292 -13.98 12.90 -29.33
C ILE A 292 -13.63 13.58 -30.65
N VAL A 293 -14.18 13.07 -31.74
CA VAL A 293 -13.96 13.62 -33.08
C VAL A 293 -14.63 15.00 -33.19
N GLY A 294 -13.85 16.00 -33.63
CA GLY A 294 -14.32 17.36 -33.86
C GLY A 294 -14.78 18.09 -32.59
N SER A 295 -14.18 17.75 -31.44
CA SER A 295 -14.51 18.31 -30.13
C SER A 295 -14.52 19.85 -30.11
N THR A 296 -13.53 20.47 -30.77
CA THR A 296 -13.38 21.94 -30.81
C THR A 296 -14.46 22.61 -31.65
N GLU A 297 -14.82 22.05 -32.81
CA GLU A 297 -15.92 22.60 -33.63
C GLU A 297 -17.28 22.44 -32.94
N ARG A 298 -17.47 21.33 -32.21
CA ARG A 298 -18.67 21.09 -31.41
C ARG A 298 -18.79 22.03 -30.22
N ALA A 299 -17.71 22.27 -29.49
CA ALA A 299 -17.69 23.26 -28.42
C ALA A 299 -18.10 24.66 -28.94
N ALA A 300 -17.56 25.07 -30.09
CA ALA A 300 -17.86 26.36 -30.71
C ALA A 300 -19.32 26.49 -31.19
N SER A 301 -19.93 25.39 -31.66
CA SER A 301 -21.30 25.39 -32.21
C SER A 301 -22.40 25.23 -31.14
N LEU A 302 -22.14 24.46 -30.08
CA LEU A 302 -23.11 24.17 -29.01
C LEU A 302 -23.06 25.18 -27.85
N GLY A 303 -21.94 25.90 -27.72
CA GLY A 303 -21.65 26.79 -26.61
C GLY A 303 -21.21 26.03 -25.34
N ASP A 304 -20.43 26.71 -24.50
CA ASP A 304 -19.70 26.09 -23.38
C ASP A 304 -20.58 25.31 -22.39
N ALA A 305 -21.79 25.80 -22.09
CA ALA A 305 -22.67 25.16 -21.12
C ALA A 305 -23.22 23.83 -21.64
N THR A 306 -23.70 23.80 -22.88
CA THR A 306 -24.22 22.60 -23.53
C THR A 306 -23.11 21.59 -23.79
N TRP A 307 -21.94 22.07 -24.23
CA TRP A 307 -20.78 21.22 -24.44
C TRP A 307 -20.29 20.56 -23.15
N ARG A 308 -20.29 21.31 -22.03
CA ARG A 308 -19.94 20.75 -20.72
C ARG A 308 -20.88 19.62 -20.31
N ALA A 309 -22.18 19.75 -20.53
CA ALA A 309 -23.13 18.67 -20.24
C ALA A 309 -22.88 17.41 -21.09
N VAL A 310 -22.55 17.58 -22.37
CA VAL A 310 -22.16 16.46 -23.25
C VAL A 310 -20.88 15.79 -22.78
N LEU A 311 -19.88 16.56 -22.34
CA LEU A 311 -18.64 16.02 -21.78
C LEU A 311 -18.89 15.26 -20.46
N GLU A 312 -19.74 15.78 -19.57
CA GLU A 312 -20.10 15.10 -18.33
C GLU A 312 -20.75 13.73 -18.61
N GLU A 313 -21.69 13.66 -19.56
CA GLU A 313 -22.36 12.41 -19.91
C GLU A 313 -21.42 11.42 -20.64
N HIS A 314 -20.52 11.94 -21.50
CA HIS A 314 -19.44 11.16 -22.10
C HIS A 314 -18.49 10.56 -21.04
N ASP A 315 -18.06 11.36 -20.08
CA ASP A 315 -17.15 10.94 -19.02
C ASP A 315 -17.79 9.84 -18.14
N GLU A 316 -19.09 9.95 -17.89
CA GLU A 316 -19.85 8.90 -17.20
C GLU A 316 -19.93 7.59 -18.01
N ILE A 317 -20.14 7.67 -19.33
CA ILE A 317 -20.09 6.50 -20.23
C ILE A 317 -18.73 5.83 -20.13
N VAL A 318 -17.64 6.59 -20.27
CA VAL A 318 -16.27 6.07 -20.22
C VAL A 318 -16.02 5.37 -18.89
N ARG A 319 -16.25 6.06 -17.76
CA ARG A 319 -16.01 5.49 -16.43
C ARG A 319 -16.84 4.24 -16.16
N ARG A 320 -18.09 4.21 -16.62
CA ARG A 320 -18.96 3.03 -16.51
C ARG A 320 -18.41 1.84 -17.29
N GLN A 321 -17.96 2.04 -18.53
CA GLN A 321 -17.39 0.96 -19.34
C GLN A 321 -16.03 0.50 -18.79
N LEU A 322 -15.17 1.43 -18.34
CA LEU A 322 -13.92 1.07 -17.66
C LEU A 322 -14.20 0.18 -16.45
N ALA A 323 -15.12 0.57 -15.56
CA ALA A 323 -15.50 -0.22 -14.40
C ALA A 323 -16.07 -1.60 -14.78
N ALA A 324 -16.96 -1.66 -15.78
CA ALA A 324 -17.59 -2.90 -16.22
C ALA A 324 -16.59 -3.92 -16.80
N HIS A 325 -15.51 -3.44 -17.42
CA HIS A 325 -14.49 -4.27 -18.06
C HIS A 325 -13.18 -4.34 -17.27
N GLY A 326 -13.15 -3.85 -16.03
CA GLY A 326 -11.95 -3.90 -15.17
C GLY A 326 -10.79 -3.03 -15.65
N GLY A 327 -11.08 -1.93 -16.36
CA GLY A 327 -10.12 -0.91 -16.73
C GLY A 327 -9.89 0.11 -15.62
N ARG A 328 -8.67 0.65 -15.57
CA ARG A 328 -8.27 1.75 -14.68
C ARG A 328 -8.16 3.04 -15.48
N GLU A 329 -8.89 4.08 -15.07
CA GLU A 329 -8.67 5.44 -15.57
C GLU A 329 -7.30 5.93 -15.09
N ILE A 330 -6.45 6.37 -16.02
CA ILE A 330 -5.16 7.01 -15.68
C ILE A 330 -5.34 8.52 -15.69
N LYS A 331 -5.87 9.05 -16.80
CA LYS A 331 -5.97 10.50 -17.00
C LYS A 331 -7.11 10.85 -17.95
N ASN A 332 -7.84 11.89 -17.60
CA ASN A 332 -8.74 12.61 -18.49
C ASN A 332 -7.95 13.70 -19.25
N LEU A 333 -8.09 13.72 -20.57
CA LEU A 333 -7.36 14.61 -21.50
C LEU A 333 -8.19 15.83 -21.93
N GLY A 334 -9.42 15.96 -21.41
CA GLY A 334 -10.40 17.00 -21.72
C GLY A 334 -11.53 16.46 -22.59
N ASP A 335 -11.19 16.03 -23.80
CA ASP A 335 -12.09 15.43 -24.79
C ASP A 335 -11.76 13.95 -25.07
N GLY A 336 -10.98 13.34 -24.19
CA GLY A 336 -10.47 11.99 -24.36
C GLY A 336 -9.94 11.40 -23.05
N PHE A 337 -9.64 10.10 -23.07
CA PHE A 337 -9.13 9.38 -21.90
C PHE A 337 -7.89 8.56 -22.23
N LEU A 338 -7.01 8.46 -21.23
CA LEU A 338 -6.02 7.40 -21.12
C LEU A 338 -6.48 6.42 -20.03
N ALA A 339 -6.64 5.16 -20.42
CA ALA A 339 -6.96 4.07 -19.51
C ALA A 339 -6.04 2.86 -19.71
N MET A 340 -5.98 2.00 -18.70
CA MET A 340 -5.13 0.81 -18.67
C MET A 340 -5.93 -0.44 -18.33
N PHE A 341 -5.58 -1.57 -18.95
CA PHE A 341 -6.17 -2.88 -18.72
C PHE A 341 -5.10 -3.97 -18.56
N ASP A 342 -5.39 -4.93 -17.68
CA ASP A 342 -4.61 -6.15 -17.49
C ASP A 342 -4.78 -7.15 -18.65
N ARG A 343 -5.90 -7.08 -19.38
CA ARG A 343 -6.26 -8.02 -20.45
C ARG A 343 -6.67 -7.28 -21.73
N PRO A 344 -6.00 -7.53 -22.88
CA PRO A 344 -6.29 -6.82 -24.12
C PRO A 344 -7.74 -7.00 -24.62
N ALA A 345 -8.32 -8.20 -24.46
CA ALA A 345 -9.69 -8.47 -24.90
C ALA A 345 -10.75 -7.63 -24.15
N ARG A 346 -10.51 -7.32 -22.86
CA ARG A 346 -11.38 -6.44 -22.07
C ARG A 346 -11.27 -4.99 -22.54
N ALA A 347 -10.05 -4.55 -22.85
CA ALA A 347 -9.78 -3.21 -23.37
C ALA A 347 -10.53 -2.98 -24.70
N VAL A 348 -10.45 -3.94 -25.64
CA VAL A 348 -11.14 -3.84 -26.93
C VAL A 348 -12.65 -3.79 -26.77
N ARG A 349 -13.23 -4.63 -25.89
CA ARG A 349 -14.67 -4.63 -25.60
C ARG A 349 -15.12 -3.32 -24.96
N SER A 350 -14.35 -2.82 -24.01
CA SER A 350 -14.60 -1.51 -23.39
C SER A 350 -14.59 -0.40 -24.45
N ALA A 351 -13.55 -0.33 -25.28
CA ALA A 351 -13.44 0.70 -26.32
C ALA A 351 -14.61 0.67 -27.30
N THR A 352 -15.03 -0.52 -27.73
CA THR A 352 -16.14 -0.67 -28.68
C THR A 352 -17.48 -0.27 -28.06
N ASN A 353 -17.71 -0.60 -26.79
CA ASN A 353 -18.91 -0.17 -26.08
C ASN A 353 -18.93 1.34 -25.84
N ILE A 354 -17.79 1.95 -25.50
CA ILE A 354 -17.68 3.41 -25.34
C ILE A 354 -18.05 4.07 -26.67
N ALA A 355 -17.52 3.59 -27.81
CA ALA A 355 -17.86 4.14 -29.13
C ALA A 355 -19.35 4.01 -29.45
N SER A 356 -19.95 2.85 -29.20
CA SER A 356 -21.36 2.62 -29.43
C SER A 356 -22.28 3.49 -28.54
N GLU A 357 -21.93 3.69 -27.28
CA GLU A 357 -22.73 4.51 -26.36
C GLU A 357 -22.53 6.00 -26.61
N ALA A 358 -21.31 6.43 -26.95
CA ALA A 358 -21.03 7.81 -27.33
C ALA A 358 -21.83 8.22 -28.59
N ALA A 359 -21.97 7.32 -29.56
CA ALA A 359 -22.81 7.56 -30.74
C ALA A 359 -24.28 7.86 -30.37
N SER A 360 -24.79 7.31 -29.27
CA SER A 360 -26.16 7.60 -28.79
C SER A 360 -26.33 9.02 -28.24
N LEU A 361 -25.23 9.68 -27.82
CA LEU A 361 -25.18 11.10 -27.47
C LEU A 361 -25.02 12.01 -28.70
N GLY A 362 -24.99 11.43 -29.91
CA GLY A 362 -24.70 12.15 -31.14
C GLY A 362 -23.23 12.53 -31.29
N ILE A 363 -22.33 11.93 -30.52
CA ILE A 363 -20.89 12.16 -30.62
C ILE A 363 -20.14 10.95 -31.18
N SER A 364 -19.29 11.18 -32.18
CA SER A 364 -18.35 10.16 -32.64
C SER A 364 -17.05 10.25 -31.86
N ILE A 365 -16.48 9.10 -31.53
CA ILE A 365 -15.16 9.01 -30.90
C ILE A 365 -14.23 8.18 -31.78
N ARG A 366 -12.93 8.33 -31.57
CA ARG A 366 -11.91 7.43 -32.10
C ARG A 366 -11.15 6.78 -30.95
N ALA A 367 -10.74 5.53 -31.11
CA ALA A 367 -10.03 4.80 -30.07
C ALA A 367 -8.79 4.08 -30.60
N GLY A 368 -7.72 4.08 -29.80
CA GLY A 368 -6.46 3.41 -30.09
C GLY A 368 -6.04 2.49 -28.96
N LEU A 369 -5.64 1.25 -29.30
CA LEU A 369 -5.15 0.29 -28.31
C LEU A 369 -3.79 -0.30 -28.67
N HIS A 370 -2.96 -0.47 -27.65
CA HIS A 370 -1.69 -1.15 -27.75
C HIS A 370 -1.36 -1.89 -26.45
N THR A 371 -0.71 -3.06 -26.56
CA THR A 371 -0.19 -3.82 -25.42
C THR A 371 1.32 -3.78 -25.46
N GLY A 372 1.95 -3.35 -24.36
CA GLY A 372 3.39 -3.27 -24.22
C GLY A 372 3.82 -2.98 -22.79
N GLU A 373 5.13 -2.97 -22.55
CA GLU A 373 5.69 -2.61 -21.25
C GLU A 373 5.46 -1.12 -20.98
N CYS A 374 4.89 -0.84 -19.81
CA CYS A 374 4.63 0.49 -19.29
C CYS A 374 5.37 0.65 -17.97
N GLU A 375 5.99 1.81 -17.77
CA GLU A 375 6.57 2.20 -16.48
C GLU A 375 5.44 2.79 -15.61
N GLN A 376 5.16 2.19 -14.45
CA GLN A 376 4.29 2.80 -13.45
C GLN A 376 5.02 3.95 -12.76
N ARG A 377 4.39 5.14 -12.68
CA ARG A 377 4.91 6.31 -11.95
C ARG A 377 3.82 6.87 -11.05
N GLY A 378 3.69 6.30 -9.85
CA GLY A 378 2.57 6.60 -8.95
C GLY A 378 1.24 6.21 -9.62
N ASP A 379 0.33 7.18 -9.73
CA ASP A 379 -0.97 6.97 -10.40
C ASP A 379 -0.88 7.08 -11.93
N ASP A 380 0.22 7.62 -12.48
CA ASP A 380 0.43 7.82 -13.92
C ASP A 380 1.25 6.69 -14.56
N VAL A 381 1.29 6.66 -15.89
CA VAL A 381 1.99 5.64 -16.67
C VAL A 381 2.82 6.28 -17.77
N ALA A 382 4.05 5.78 -17.95
CA ALA A 382 4.99 6.27 -18.95
C ALA A 382 5.55 5.10 -19.78
N GLY A 383 6.27 5.43 -20.85
CA GLY A 383 6.97 4.46 -21.68
C GLY A 383 6.50 4.44 -23.13
N LEU A 384 7.22 3.67 -23.94
CA LEU A 384 7.01 3.62 -25.39
C LEU A 384 5.60 3.12 -25.75
N ALA A 385 5.05 2.19 -24.95
CA ALA A 385 3.71 1.65 -25.16
C ALA A 385 2.61 2.73 -25.09
N VAL A 386 2.73 3.69 -24.17
CA VAL A 386 1.82 4.82 -24.02
C VAL A 386 1.86 5.70 -25.27
N HIS A 387 3.06 5.99 -25.79
CA HIS A 387 3.22 6.77 -27.02
C HIS A 387 2.65 6.04 -28.24
N ILE A 388 2.87 4.73 -28.37
CA ILE A 388 2.31 3.92 -29.47
C ILE A 388 0.78 3.95 -29.43
N GLY A 389 0.17 3.70 -28.27
CA GLY A 389 -1.28 3.74 -28.10
C GLY A 389 -1.89 5.08 -28.53
N ALA A 390 -1.27 6.19 -28.12
CA ALA A 390 -1.72 7.54 -28.50
C ALA A 390 -1.64 7.78 -30.02
N ARG A 391 -0.58 7.27 -30.68
CA ARG A 391 -0.41 7.42 -32.14
C ARG A 391 -1.39 6.55 -32.92
N ILE A 392 -1.69 5.36 -32.44
CA ILE A 392 -2.73 4.50 -33.02
C ILE A 392 -4.09 5.18 -32.89
N GLY A 393 -4.43 5.73 -31.71
CA GLY A 393 -5.68 6.46 -31.51
C GLY A 393 -5.83 7.68 -32.41
N ALA A 394 -4.73 8.40 -32.67
CA ALA A 394 -4.73 9.54 -33.59
C ALA A 394 -4.96 9.16 -35.07
N LEU A 395 -4.64 7.93 -35.47
CA LEU A 395 -4.87 7.41 -36.82
C LEU A 395 -6.27 6.82 -37.01
N ALA A 396 -6.97 6.50 -35.93
CA ALA A 396 -8.31 5.93 -35.99
C ALA A 396 -9.30 6.94 -36.59
N ALA A 397 -10.14 6.45 -37.50
CA ALA A 397 -11.25 7.18 -38.08
C ALA A 397 -12.37 7.43 -37.05
N PRO A 398 -13.38 8.27 -37.36
CA PRO A 398 -14.55 8.41 -36.51
C PRO A 398 -15.28 7.08 -36.33
N ASP A 399 -15.65 6.79 -35.08
CA ASP A 399 -16.29 5.56 -34.60
C ASP A 399 -15.46 4.28 -34.80
N GLU A 400 -14.15 4.46 -35.01
CA GLU A 400 -13.21 3.38 -35.22
C GLU A 400 -12.42 3.06 -33.96
N VAL A 401 -12.31 1.76 -33.67
CA VAL A 401 -11.39 1.21 -32.68
C VAL A 401 -10.22 0.57 -33.43
N LEU A 402 -9.06 1.21 -33.37
CA LEU A 402 -7.84 0.76 -34.03
C LEU A 402 -6.88 0.14 -33.01
N VAL A 403 -6.26 -0.99 -33.36
CA VAL A 403 -5.35 -1.72 -32.48
C VAL A 403 -4.04 -2.09 -33.17
N SER A 404 -2.97 -2.23 -32.39
CA SER A 404 -1.71 -2.82 -32.88
C SER A 404 -1.82 -4.33 -33.14
N GLY A 405 -0.94 -4.87 -33.99
CA GLY A 405 -0.81 -6.32 -34.21
C GLY A 405 -0.59 -7.13 -32.92
N THR A 406 0.14 -6.59 -31.95
CA THR A 406 0.32 -7.22 -30.62
C THR A 406 -1.01 -7.45 -29.91
N VAL A 407 -1.93 -6.48 -29.95
CA VAL A 407 -3.27 -6.64 -29.35
C VAL A 407 -4.03 -7.74 -30.09
N ARG A 408 -4.05 -7.72 -31.43
CA ARG A 408 -4.70 -8.73 -32.26
C ARG A 408 -4.23 -10.15 -31.91
N ASP A 409 -2.92 -10.33 -31.79
CA ASP A 409 -2.30 -11.63 -31.50
C ASP A 409 -2.64 -12.14 -30.10
N LEU A 410 -2.70 -11.25 -29.11
CA LEU A 410 -3.04 -11.61 -27.73
C LEU A 410 -4.52 -11.90 -27.50
N VAL A 411 -5.41 -11.49 -28.42
CA VAL A 411 -6.85 -11.74 -28.31
C VAL A 411 -7.35 -12.88 -29.22
N LEU A 412 -6.45 -13.64 -29.85
CA LEU A 412 -6.85 -14.82 -30.62
C LEU A 412 -7.70 -15.76 -29.77
N GLY A 413 -8.88 -16.14 -30.30
CA GLY A 413 -9.85 -16.98 -29.60
C GLY A 413 -10.84 -16.23 -28.69
N SER A 414 -10.79 -14.91 -28.60
CA SER A 414 -11.75 -14.12 -27.80
C SER A 414 -13.04 -13.75 -28.54
N GLY A 415 -13.22 -14.21 -29.78
CA GLY A 415 -14.37 -13.89 -30.64
C GLY A 415 -14.45 -12.40 -31.01
N ILE A 416 -13.30 -11.76 -31.26
CA ILE A 416 -13.19 -10.39 -31.75
C ILE A 416 -12.59 -10.48 -33.15
N ASP A 417 -13.28 -9.91 -34.13
CA ASP A 417 -12.83 -9.90 -35.52
C ASP A 417 -12.11 -8.59 -35.84
N PHE A 418 -11.23 -8.64 -36.85
CA PHE A 418 -10.33 -7.55 -37.20
C PHE A 418 -10.21 -7.40 -38.72
N ALA A 419 -10.35 -6.18 -39.21
CA ALA A 419 -9.96 -5.78 -40.55
C ALA A 419 -8.51 -5.27 -40.57
N ASP A 420 -7.76 -5.76 -41.54
CA ASP A 420 -6.39 -5.31 -41.80
C ASP A 420 -6.36 -3.85 -42.29
N ARG A 421 -5.55 -3.00 -41.63
CA ARG A 421 -5.32 -1.60 -42.00
C ARG A 421 -3.90 -1.31 -42.49
N GLY A 422 -3.12 -2.35 -42.74
CA GLY A 422 -1.77 -2.28 -43.29
C GLY A 422 -0.73 -1.81 -42.29
N HIS A 423 0.47 -1.56 -42.80
CA HIS A 423 1.63 -1.12 -42.03
C HIS A 423 1.71 0.40 -42.01
N HIS A 424 1.97 0.96 -40.84
CA HIS A 424 2.04 2.40 -40.59
C HIS A 424 3.35 2.76 -39.90
N VAL A 425 3.97 3.88 -40.31
CA VAL A 425 5.09 4.48 -39.59
C VAL A 425 4.52 5.48 -38.58
N LEU A 426 4.70 5.21 -37.29
CA LEU A 426 4.20 6.07 -36.22
C LEU A 426 5.24 7.14 -35.88
N LYS A 427 4.84 8.41 -35.83
CA LYS A 427 5.74 9.54 -35.56
C LYS A 427 6.48 9.35 -34.23
N GLY A 428 7.81 9.22 -34.30
CA GLY A 428 8.70 9.12 -33.14
C GLY A 428 8.82 7.70 -32.56
N VAL A 429 8.25 6.69 -33.23
CA VAL A 429 8.37 5.28 -32.84
C VAL A 429 9.17 4.54 -33.92
N PRO A 430 10.22 3.79 -33.56
CA PRO A 430 10.96 2.98 -34.52
C PRO A 430 10.10 1.90 -35.18
N GLY A 431 10.41 1.59 -36.45
CA GLY A 431 9.80 0.48 -37.19
C GLY A 431 8.46 0.78 -37.87
N GLU A 432 7.95 -0.24 -38.56
CA GLU A 432 6.62 -0.25 -39.15
C GLU A 432 5.66 -1.05 -38.28
N TRP A 433 4.45 -0.52 -38.10
CA TRP A 433 3.45 -1.07 -37.18
C TRP A 433 2.23 -1.53 -37.96
N HIS A 434 1.94 -2.82 -37.89
CA HIS A 434 0.74 -3.39 -38.50
C HIS A 434 -0.48 -3.08 -37.63
N LEU A 435 -1.45 -2.36 -38.18
CA LEU A 435 -2.66 -1.94 -37.48
C LEU A 435 -3.89 -2.67 -37.99
N PHE A 436 -4.87 -2.82 -37.11
CA PHE A 436 -6.12 -3.51 -37.39
C PHE A 436 -7.30 -2.73 -36.81
N ALA A 437 -8.39 -2.62 -37.57
CA ALA A 437 -9.65 -2.07 -37.07
C ALA A 437 -10.51 -3.21 -36.53
N VAL A 438 -11.16 -3.00 -35.38
CA VAL A 438 -12.07 -4.00 -34.79
C VAL A 438 -13.34 -4.07 -35.63
N GLU A 439 -13.73 -5.26 -36.07
CA GLU A 439 -14.99 -5.52 -36.78
C GLU A 439 -15.96 -6.26 -35.86
N GLY A 440 -17.16 -5.71 -35.65
CA GLY A 440 -18.31 -6.39 -35.03
C GLY A 440 -18.09 -7.01 -33.65
N THR A 441 -18.37 -6.27 -32.57
CA THR A 441 -18.56 -6.87 -31.24
C THR A 441 -20.00 -7.36 -31.07
N SER A 442 -20.38 -8.45 -31.74
CA SER A 442 -21.67 -9.10 -31.44
C SER A 442 -21.54 -10.03 -30.23
N VAL A 443 -21.37 -9.45 -29.04
CA VAL A 443 -21.66 -10.18 -27.79
C VAL A 443 -22.53 -9.25 -26.94
N PRO A 444 -23.82 -9.56 -26.72
CA PRO A 444 -24.62 -8.89 -25.70
C PRO A 444 -23.86 -8.96 -24.37
N LEU A 445 -23.87 -7.87 -23.61
CA LEU A 445 -23.42 -7.86 -22.22
C LEU A 445 -23.82 -9.18 -21.55
N PRO A 446 -22.93 -9.87 -20.80
CA PRO A 446 -23.39 -10.89 -19.89
C PRO A 446 -24.45 -10.20 -19.04
N LEU A 447 -25.69 -10.69 -19.12
CA LEU A 447 -26.71 -10.37 -18.12
C LEU A 447 -26.00 -10.46 -16.78
N ALA A 448 -26.06 -9.37 -16.02
CA ALA A 448 -25.59 -9.33 -14.64
C ALA A 448 -25.96 -10.67 -14.01
N ASP A 449 -24.97 -11.36 -13.44
CA ASP A 449 -25.14 -12.68 -12.85
C ASP A 449 -26.28 -12.60 -11.84
N ASP A 450 -27.48 -12.98 -12.28
CA ASP A 450 -28.73 -12.93 -11.53
C ASP A 450 -28.80 -14.14 -10.57
N ARG A 451 -27.65 -14.54 -10.04
CA ARG A 451 -27.51 -15.39 -8.85
C ARG A 451 -27.69 -14.60 -7.55
N ALA A 452 -28.31 -13.42 -7.65
CA ALA A 452 -28.91 -12.72 -6.53
C ALA A 452 -30.41 -12.42 -6.75
N SER A 453 -31.15 -13.22 -7.54
CA SER A 453 -32.61 -13.14 -7.52
C SER A 453 -33.34 -14.48 -7.78
N SER A 454 -33.27 -15.39 -6.81
CA SER A 454 -34.45 -16.20 -6.45
C SER A 454 -34.33 -16.58 -4.97
N SER A 455 -35.34 -16.45 -4.11
CA SER A 455 -36.76 -16.60 -4.42
C SER A 455 -37.66 -15.64 -3.63
N LEU A 456 -38.75 -15.21 -4.27
CA LEU A 456 -39.93 -14.64 -3.60
C LEU A 456 -40.50 -15.56 -2.50
N ALA A 457 -40.08 -16.83 -2.42
CA ALA A 457 -40.40 -17.73 -1.32
C ALA A 457 -39.59 -17.45 -0.04
N GLU A 458 -38.36 -16.94 -0.13
CA GLU A 458 -37.55 -16.57 1.07
C GLU A 458 -38.02 -15.27 1.71
N ARG A 459 -38.52 -14.30 0.93
CA ARG A 459 -39.13 -13.07 1.46
C ARG A 459 -40.48 -13.30 2.13
N ALA A 460 -41.21 -14.37 1.75
CA ALA A 460 -42.41 -14.80 2.46
C ALA A 460 -42.09 -15.46 3.82
N LEU A 461 -40.93 -16.11 3.96
CA LEU A 461 -40.47 -16.77 5.18
C LEU A 461 -39.96 -15.80 6.26
N TYR A 462 -39.42 -14.63 5.88
CA TYR A 462 -38.92 -13.64 6.85
C TYR A 462 -40.01 -12.74 7.46
N SER A 463 -41.20 -12.64 6.84
CA SER A 463 -42.29 -11.80 7.35
C SER A 463 -43.26 -12.50 8.32
N THR A 464 -43.27 -13.85 8.36
CA THR A 464 -44.12 -14.63 9.28
C THR A 464 -43.42 -15.08 10.57
N GLY A 465 -42.08 -15.01 10.64
CA GLY A 465 -41.30 -15.37 11.84
C GLY A 465 -41.40 -14.38 13.01
N ARG A 466 -42.02 -13.21 12.80
CA ARG A 466 -42.13 -12.15 13.82
C ARG A 466 -43.46 -12.15 14.58
N ARG A 467 -44.36 -13.12 14.36
CA ARG A 467 -45.69 -13.15 14.99
C ARG A 467 -46.10 -14.44 15.74
N ALA A 468 -45.30 -15.51 15.77
CA ALA A 468 -45.63 -16.68 16.62
C ALA A 468 -44.40 -17.57 16.95
N PRO A 469 -43.84 -17.52 18.18
CA PRO A 469 -42.64 -18.28 18.57
C PRO A 469 -42.82 -19.82 18.71
N ALA A 470 -44.01 -20.36 18.42
CA ALA A 470 -44.34 -21.77 18.64
C ALA A 470 -44.14 -22.65 17.39
N VAL A 471 -44.13 -22.09 16.17
CA VAL A 471 -44.05 -22.87 14.92
C VAL A 471 -42.61 -23.26 14.57
N GLY A 472 -41.62 -22.44 14.95
CA GLY A 472 -40.19 -22.71 14.67
C GLY A 472 -39.61 -23.93 15.39
N ARG A 473 -40.24 -24.39 16.49
CA ARG A 473 -39.75 -25.56 17.25
C ARG A 473 -40.21 -26.92 16.69
N ALA A 474 -41.20 -26.96 15.81
CA ALA A 474 -41.63 -28.20 15.15
C ALA A 474 -40.76 -28.54 13.92
N PHE A 475 -40.24 -27.54 13.21
CA PHE A 475 -39.49 -27.73 11.96
C PHE A 475 -38.07 -28.26 12.16
N ASN A 476 -37.40 -27.87 13.26
CA ASN A 476 -36.05 -28.37 13.60
C ASN A 476 -36.00 -29.85 14.00
N ARG A 477 -37.15 -30.50 14.20
CA ARG A 477 -37.24 -31.94 14.51
C ARG A 477 -37.39 -32.83 13.28
N ILE A 478 -37.77 -32.27 12.12
CA ILE A 478 -37.98 -33.01 10.86
C ILE A 478 -36.71 -33.02 9.99
N ILE A 479 -35.88 -31.96 10.07
CA ILE A 479 -34.64 -31.87 9.27
C ILE A 479 -33.51 -32.75 9.85
N ARG A 480 -33.53 -33.07 11.15
CA ARG A 480 -32.53 -33.96 11.78
C ARG A 480 -32.73 -35.46 11.53
N THR A 481 -33.84 -35.89 10.93
CA THR A 481 -34.09 -37.31 10.62
C THR A 481 -33.85 -37.69 9.15
N SER A 482 -33.61 -36.73 8.25
CA SER A 482 -33.38 -37.02 6.83
C SER A 482 -31.90 -37.13 6.41
N SER A 483 -30.93 -36.69 7.24
CA SER A 483 -29.49 -36.76 6.90
C SER A 483 -28.77 -38.04 7.36
N ARG A 484 -29.50 -39.05 7.88
CA ARG A 484 -28.93 -40.37 8.25
C ARG A 484 -29.29 -41.52 7.29
N ARG A 485 -29.83 -41.22 6.10
CA ARG A 485 -30.05 -42.22 5.04
C ARG A 485 -29.59 -41.70 3.69
N LYS A 486 -28.30 -41.81 3.43
CA LYS A 486 -27.70 -42.25 2.16
C LYS A 486 -26.22 -42.52 2.43
N ARG A 487 -25.78 -43.69 1.96
CA ARG A 487 -24.51 -44.36 2.25
C ARG A 487 -23.29 -43.58 1.76
#